data_AF-A0A9X2II27-F1
#
_entry.id   AF-A0A9X2II27-F1
#
_cell.length_a   1.000
_cell.length_b   1.000
_cell.length_c   1.000
_cell.angle_alpha   90.00
_cell.angle_beta   90.00
_cell.angle_gamma   90.00
#
_symmetry.space_group_name_H-M   'P 1'
#
loop_
_entity.id
_entity.type
_entity.pdbx_description
1 polymer ?
#
loop_
_entity_poly.entity_id
_entity_poly.type
_entity_poly.pdbx_seq_one_letter_code
_entity_poly.pdbx_strand_id
1 'polypeptide(L)'
;MMKVWLLTVLALASAVQAQAQEATVSSSSSTTSMADLIKQGYEIRTSSESGSKIIVFLQKDKTAYACEFTSLTRSRCGSIN
;
A
#
# COMPACT_ATOMS: atom_id res chain seq x y z
N MET A 1 -35.06 45.45 -21.42
CA MET A 1 -34.12 45.67 -22.54
C MET A 1 -32.72 45.82 -21.98
N MET A 2 -31.73 45.29 -22.69
CA MET A 2 -30.27 45.29 -22.44
C MET A 2 -29.68 44.03 -21.79
N LYS A 3 -29.29 43.15 -22.70
CA LYS A 3 -28.32 42.06 -22.61
C LYS A 3 -27.06 42.45 -21.83
N VAL A 4 -26.61 41.58 -20.93
CA VAL A 4 -25.19 41.23 -20.81
C VAL A 4 -25.09 39.72 -20.64
N TRP A 5 -24.78 39.08 -21.75
CA TRP A 5 -24.30 37.71 -21.84
C TRP A 5 -22.80 37.80 -21.52
N LEU A 6 -22.35 37.23 -20.40
CA LEU A 6 -20.94 36.99 -20.16
C LEU A 6 -20.80 35.63 -19.48
N LEU A 7 -20.35 34.70 -20.32
CA LEU A 7 -19.91 33.35 -20.01
C LEU A 7 -18.86 33.37 -18.90
N THR A 8 -19.25 32.97 -17.69
CA THR A 8 -18.30 32.63 -16.63
C THR A 8 -18.01 31.13 -16.70
N VAL A 9 -17.15 30.72 -17.63
CA VAL A 9 -16.47 29.43 -17.57
C VAL A 9 -15.37 29.58 -16.52
N LEU A 10 -15.66 29.20 -15.27
CA LEU A 10 -14.66 29.13 -14.22
C LEU A 10 -14.43 27.67 -13.82
N ALA A 11 -13.38 27.13 -14.41
CA ALA A 11 -12.62 25.92 -14.09
C ALA A 11 -13.16 25.03 -12.94
N LEU A 12 -13.67 23.85 -13.31
CA LEU A 12 -13.66 22.70 -12.41
C LEU A 12 -12.21 22.25 -12.20
N ALA A 13 -11.54 22.82 -11.20
CA ALA A 13 -10.33 22.23 -10.64
C ALA A 13 -10.74 21.06 -9.73
N SER A 14 -10.95 19.88 -10.32
CA SER A 14 -10.94 18.64 -9.55
C SER A 14 -9.51 18.43 -9.04
N ALA A 15 -9.24 18.87 -7.82
CA ALA A 15 -8.06 18.48 -7.07
C ALA A 15 -8.10 16.95 -6.94
N VAL A 16 -7.28 16.24 -7.72
CA VAL A 16 -7.03 14.82 -7.55
C VAL A 16 -6.32 14.69 -6.20
N GLN A 17 -7.08 14.36 -5.17
CA GLN A 17 -6.52 14.02 -3.86
C GLN A 17 -5.85 12.65 -4.00
N ALA A 18 -4.53 12.65 -4.21
CA ALA A 18 -3.71 11.47 -4.04
C ALA A 18 -3.71 11.10 -2.55
N GLN A 19 -4.70 10.32 -2.14
CA GLN A 19 -4.72 9.71 -0.82
C GLN A 19 -3.67 8.60 -0.83
N ALA A 20 -2.45 8.93 -0.42
CA ALA A 20 -1.53 7.94 0.11
C ALA A 20 -2.16 7.41 1.41
N GLN A 21 -3.01 6.38 1.28
CA GLN A 21 -3.45 5.60 2.43
C GLN A 21 -2.20 4.94 3.00
N GLU A 22 -1.66 5.51 4.08
CA GLU A 22 -0.87 4.74 5.03
C GLU A 22 -1.80 3.64 5.53
N ALA A 23 -1.72 2.48 4.87
CA ALA A 23 -2.25 1.25 5.39
C ALA A 23 -1.51 1.01 6.70
N THR A 24 -2.11 1.41 7.82
CA THR A 24 -1.68 1.01 9.15
C THR A 24 -1.77 -0.50 9.18
N VAL A 25 -0.66 -1.14 8.85
CA VAL A 25 -0.44 -2.58 8.95
C VAL A 25 -0.56 -2.91 10.43
N SER A 26 -1.76 -3.32 10.85
CA SER A 26 -1.98 -3.88 12.18
C SER A 26 -1.26 -5.22 12.22
N SER A 27 0.03 -5.16 12.55
CA SER A 27 0.92 -6.31 12.61
C SER A 27 0.51 -7.19 13.79
N SER A 28 -0.44 -8.10 13.56
CA SER A 28 -0.65 -9.22 14.45
C SER A 28 0.67 -10.01 14.51
N SER A 29 1.28 -10.05 15.69
CA SER A 29 2.69 -10.38 15.94
C SER A 29 3.02 -11.88 15.78
N SER A 30 2.56 -12.50 14.69
CA SER A 30 3.04 -13.82 14.27
C SER A 30 4.46 -13.67 13.75
N THR A 31 5.41 -14.42 14.33
CA THR A 31 6.86 -14.34 14.06
C THR A 31 7.29 -14.86 12.69
N THR A 32 6.36 -15.03 11.75
CA THR A 32 6.54 -15.60 10.43
C THR A 32 7.51 -14.77 9.61
N SER A 33 8.50 -15.43 9.01
CA SER A 33 9.42 -14.78 8.08
C SER A 33 8.87 -14.80 6.65
N MET A 34 9.38 -13.89 5.81
CA MET A 34 9.02 -13.88 4.39
C MET A 34 9.39 -15.21 3.72
N ALA A 35 10.52 -15.81 4.09
CA ALA A 35 10.96 -17.09 3.54
C ALA A 35 9.96 -18.23 3.85
N ASP A 36 9.38 -18.22 5.06
CA ASP A 36 8.36 -19.21 5.43
C ASP A 36 7.08 -19.04 4.61
N LEU A 37 6.68 -17.80 4.32
CA LEU A 37 5.52 -17.52 3.48
C LEU A 37 5.75 -17.97 2.02
N ILE A 38 6.93 -17.70 1.45
CA ILE A 38 7.27 -18.18 0.10
C ILE A 38 7.21 -19.71 0.04
N LYS A 39 7.76 -20.41 1.04
CA LYS A 39 7.68 -21.89 1.13
C LYS A 39 6.23 -22.40 1.21
N GLN A 40 5.33 -21.62 1.80
CA GLN A 40 3.90 -21.95 1.88
C GLN A 40 3.11 -21.61 0.60
N GLY A 41 3.78 -21.06 -0.42
CA GLY A 41 3.18 -20.72 -1.72
C GLY A 41 2.61 -19.31 -1.79
N TYR A 42 3.01 -18.40 -0.90
CA TYR A 42 2.73 -16.98 -1.09
C TYR A 42 3.62 -16.40 -2.17
N GLU A 43 3.04 -15.55 -3.02
CA GLU A 43 3.76 -14.88 -4.11
C GLU A 43 3.98 -13.41 -3.76
N ILE A 44 5.14 -12.88 -4.14
CA ILE A 44 5.41 -11.43 -4.05
C ILE A 44 4.56 -10.74 -5.12
N ARG A 45 3.66 -9.85 -4.68
CA ARG A 45 2.81 -9.06 -5.58
C ARG A 45 3.44 -7.72 -5.91
N THR A 46 4.00 -7.06 -4.90
CA THR A 46 4.64 -5.76 -5.05
C THR A 46 5.57 -5.47 -3.88
N SER A 47 6.38 -4.42 -4.00
CA SER A 47 7.18 -3.85 -2.93
C SER A 47 7.00 -2.33 -2.92
N SER A 48 6.97 -1.75 -1.73
CA SER A 48 6.96 -0.30 -1.53
C SER A 48 8.11 0.10 -0.62
N GLU A 49 8.67 1.27 -0.88
CA GLU A 49 9.50 1.96 0.08
C GLU A 49 8.61 2.76 1.05
N SER A 50 8.95 2.72 2.33
CA SER A 50 8.30 3.53 3.38
C SER A 50 9.39 4.07 4.30
N GLY A 51 9.79 5.32 4.05
CA GLY A 51 10.95 5.92 4.69
C GLY A 51 12.23 5.15 4.36
N SER A 52 12.90 4.61 5.38
CA SER A 52 14.10 3.76 5.24
C SER A 52 13.79 2.27 5.14
N LYS A 53 12.51 1.90 5.05
CA LYS A 53 12.05 0.51 5.06
C LYS A 53 11.61 0.09 3.67
N ILE A 54 11.88 -1.17 3.35
CA ILE A 54 11.29 -1.85 2.20
C ILE A 54 10.23 -2.79 2.73
N ILE A 55 8.99 -2.57 2.28
CA ILE A 55 7.83 -3.39 2.60
C ILE A 55 7.49 -4.24 1.38
N VAL A 56 7.51 -5.55 1.52
CA VAL A 56 7.15 -6.50 0.48
C VAL A 56 5.75 -7.03 0.77
N PHE A 57 4.88 -6.99 -0.22
CA PHE A 57 3.51 -7.45 -0.11
C PHE A 57 3.38 -8.81 -0.78
N LEU A 58 2.94 -9.79 -0.01
CA LEU A 58 2.77 -11.17 -0.45
C LEU A 58 1.29 -11.54 -0.42
N GLN A 59 0.85 -12.36 -1.36
CA GLN A 59 -0.52 -12.85 -1.41
C GLN A 59 -0.59 -14.31 -1.83
N LYS A 60 -1.50 -15.05 -1.19
CA LYS A 60 -1.95 -16.39 -1.57
C LYS A 60 -3.45 -16.45 -1.44
N ASP A 61 -4.14 -16.78 -2.53
CA ASP A 61 -5.60 -16.80 -2.59
C ASP A 61 -6.21 -15.46 -2.09
N LYS A 62 -7.00 -15.52 -1.01
CA LYS A 62 -7.63 -14.39 -0.34
C LYS A 62 -6.89 -13.93 0.92
N THR A 63 -5.62 -14.28 1.07
CA THR A 63 -4.81 -13.90 2.24
C THR A 63 -3.58 -13.12 1.81
N ALA A 64 -3.25 -12.08 2.57
CA ALA A 64 -2.15 -11.18 2.26
C ALA A 64 -1.30 -10.88 3.49
N TYR A 65 0.00 -10.68 3.26
CA TYR A 65 1.00 -10.32 4.27
C TYR A 65 1.82 -9.13 3.79
N ALA A 66 2.19 -8.24 4.71
CA ALA A 66 3.21 -7.23 4.53
C ALA A 66 4.46 -7.64 5.33
N CYS A 67 5.60 -7.68 4.67
CA CYS A 67 6.88 -8.08 5.26
C CYS A 67 7.87 -6.91 5.23
N GLU A 68 8.42 -6.56 6.39
CA GLU A 68 9.56 -5.63 6.52
C GLU A 68 10.86 -6.41 6.70
N PHE A 69 11.93 -5.99 6.02
CA PHE A 69 13.28 -6.44 6.34
C PHE A 69 13.84 -5.69 7.57
N THR A 70 14.09 -6.43 8.64
CA THR A 70 14.80 -5.94 9.84
C THR A 70 16.33 -5.99 9.69
N SER A 71 16.81 -6.78 8.75
CA SER A 71 18.21 -6.92 8.33
C SER A 71 18.24 -7.58 6.94
N LEU A 72 19.40 -7.66 6.30
CA LEU A 72 19.58 -8.28 4.97
C LEU A 72 19.02 -9.71 4.87
N THR A 73 19.04 -10.46 5.98
CA THR A 73 18.61 -11.88 6.02
C THR A 73 17.41 -12.14 6.93
N ARG A 74 16.86 -11.11 7.59
CA ARG A 74 15.77 -11.26 8.56
C ARG A 74 14.59 -10.37 8.22
N SER A 75 13.42 -10.98 8.07
CA SER A 75 12.15 -10.27 7.87
C SER A 75 11.16 -10.52 9.01
N ARG A 76 10.20 -9.59 9.13
CA ARG A 76 9.02 -9.67 10.01
C ARG A 76 7.80 -9.44 9.14
N CYS A 77 6.83 -10.35 9.21
CA CYS A 77 5.64 -10.29 8.39
C CYS A 77 4.38 -10.19 9.24
N GLY A 78 3.49 -9.26 8.91
CA GLY A 78 2.16 -9.12 9.48
C GLY A 78 1.09 -9.45 8.44
N SER A 79 0.05 -10.17 8.85
CA SER A 79 -1.15 -10.36 8.00
C SER A 79 -1.88 -9.02 7.82
N ILE A 80 -2.35 -8.73 6.61
CA ILE A 80 -3.02 -7.47 6.23
C ILE A 80 -4.39 -7.67 5.60
N ASN A 81 -5.03 -8.80 5.88
CA ASN A 81 -6.41 -9.08 5.50
C ASN A 81 -7.41 -8.26 6.30
#